data_AF-A0A9D8WM46-F1
#
_entry.id   AF-A0A9D8WM46-F1
#
_cell.length_a   1.000
_cell.length_b   1.000
_cell.length_c   1.000
_cell.angle_alpha   90.00
_cell.angle_beta   90.00
_cell.angle_gamma   90.00
#
_symmetry.space_group_name_H-M   'P 1'
#
loop_
_entity.id
_entity.type
_entity.pdbx_description
1 polymer ?
#
loop_
_entity_poly.entity_id
_entity_poly.type
_entity_poly.pdbx_seq_one_letter_code
_entity_poly.pdbx_strand_id
1 'polypeptide(L)'
;MLETIRNFGQDGATLLLGLSVGAAWIVTIVAPNTSYDGLDATRADKHVRGLLKSASDPIAVILLVAGGLAILGGALVSGVAAFLAAFGFFTNRWTLANFKRGETPPDANEKRKAQRAIAVSLTLVFALVATVAAVLAVLGI
;
A
#
# COMPACT_ATOMS: atom_id res chain seq x y z
N MET A 1 -1.30 22.38 -26.10
CA MET A 1 -2.36 21.99 -25.14
C MET A 1 -2.31 20.51 -24.81
N LEU A 2 -2.40 19.59 -25.79
CA LEU A 2 -2.33 18.15 -25.53
C LEU A 2 -1.03 17.71 -24.83
N GLU A 3 0.10 18.24 -25.27
CA GLU A 3 1.42 17.96 -24.68
C GLU A 3 1.54 18.49 -23.24
N THR A 4 0.97 19.66 -22.96
CA THR A 4 0.90 20.22 -21.60
C THR A 4 0.10 19.32 -20.65
N ILE A 5 -1.03 18.77 -21.12
CA ILE A 5 -1.87 17.85 -20.34
C ILE A 5 -1.13 16.53 -20.09
N ARG A 6 -0.41 16.02 -21.09
CA ARG A 6 0.40 14.80 -20.94
C ARG A 6 1.51 14.97 -19.93
N ASN A 7 2.28 16.05 -20.03
CA ASN A 7 3.37 16.33 -19.09
C ASN A 7 2.84 16.50 -17.67
N PHE A 8 1.73 17.24 -17.49
CA PHE A 8 1.09 17.38 -16.19
C PHE A 8 0.62 16.04 -15.61
N GLY A 9 0.00 15.18 -16.44
CA GLY A 9 -0.43 13.84 -16.04
C GLY A 9 0.75 12.95 -15.63
N GLN A 10 1.82 12.94 -16.42
CA GLN A 10 3.00 12.11 -16.16
C GLN A 10 3.78 12.58 -14.92
N ASP A 11 4.02 13.88 -14.77
CA ASP A 11 4.72 14.46 -13.62
C ASP A 11 3.92 14.23 -12.33
N GLY A 12 2.60 14.49 -12.39
CA GLY A 12 1.69 14.28 -11.28
C GLY A 12 1.60 12.80 -10.88
N ALA A 13 1.53 11.89 -11.84
CA ALA A 13 1.53 10.45 -11.58
C ALA A 13 2.83 10.00 -10.91
N THR A 14 3.97 10.44 -11.43
CA THR A 14 5.29 10.09 -10.90
C THR A 14 5.44 10.54 -9.44
N LEU A 15 5.02 11.77 -9.15
CA LEU A 15 5.07 12.31 -7.79
C LEU A 15 4.19 11.51 -6.83
N LEU A 16 2.94 11.25 -7.21
CA LEU A 16 2.00 10.52 -6.34
C LEU A 16 2.40 9.05 -6.15
N LEU A 17 2.88 8.40 -7.20
CA LEU A 17 3.42 7.04 -7.10
C LEU A 17 4.64 6.99 -6.17
N GLY A 18 5.56 7.94 -6.29
CA GLY A 18 6.70 8.07 -5.38
C GLY A 18 6.28 8.25 -3.92
N LEU A 19 5.29 9.11 -3.66
CA LEU A 19 4.72 9.30 -2.31
C LEU A 19 4.08 8.01 -1.78
N SER A 20 3.30 7.30 -2.60
CA SER A 20 2.68 6.03 -2.21
C SER A 20 3.71 4.96 -1.88
N VAL A 21 4.77 4.84 -2.68
CA VAL A 21 5.88 3.90 -2.44
C VAL A 21 6.59 4.23 -1.13
N GLY A 22 6.93 5.50 -0.91
CA GLY A 22 7.56 5.95 0.32
C GLY A 22 6.70 5.67 1.56
N ALA A 23 5.40 5.99 1.49
CA ALA A 23 4.46 5.70 2.57
C ALA A 23 4.32 4.19 2.84
N ALA A 24 4.23 3.38 1.78
CA ALA A 24 4.15 1.92 1.91
C ALA A 24 5.42 1.34 2.55
N TRP A 25 6.60 1.83 2.18
CA TRP A 25 7.89 1.42 2.76
C TRP A 25 7.97 1.76 4.26
N ILE A 26 7.57 2.97 4.65
CA ILE A 26 7.55 3.39 6.07
C ILE A 26 6.65 2.45 6.89
N VAL A 27 5.45 2.16 6.40
CA VAL A 27 4.46 1.37 7.14
C VAL A 27 4.81 -0.12 7.20
N THR A 28 5.51 -0.65 6.20
CA THR A 28 5.84 -2.09 6.11
C THR A 28 7.21 -2.44 6.67
N ILE A 29 8.16 -1.51 6.74
CA ILE A 29 9.54 -1.79 7.15
C ILE A 29 9.95 -0.94 8.35
N VAL A 30 9.91 0.39 8.23
CA VAL A 30 10.45 1.29 9.26
C VAL A 30 9.63 1.23 10.55
N ALA A 31 8.31 1.40 10.45
CA ALA A 31 7.44 1.45 11.60
C ALA A 31 7.38 0.11 12.37
N PRO A 32 7.38 -1.07 11.71
CA PRO A 32 7.54 -2.33 12.41
C PRO A 32 8.87 -2.46 13.14
N ASN A 33 10.00 -2.17 12.49
CA ASN A 33 11.33 -2.30 13.12
C ASN A 33 11.42 -1.43 14.38
N THR A 34 11.07 -0.16 14.25
CA THR A 34 11.06 0.78 15.38
C THR A 34 10.06 0.41 16.48
N SER A 35 8.92 -0.19 16.13
CA SER A 35 7.93 -0.65 17.10
C SER A 35 8.41 -1.87 17.89
N TYR A 36 9.12 -2.81 17.26
CA TYR A 36 9.65 -3.99 17.94
C TYR A 36 10.88 -3.69 18.79
N ASP A 37 11.64 -2.64 18.44
CA ASP A 37 12.76 -2.18 19.26
C ASP A 37 12.28 -1.44 20.54
N GLY A 38 11.16 -0.73 20.46
CA GLY A 38 10.68 0.15 21.54
C GLY A 38 9.51 -0.37 22.38
N LEU A 39 8.84 -1.46 21.98
CA LEU A 39 7.64 -1.97 22.64
C LEU A 39 7.70 -3.48 22.88
N ASP A 40 7.00 -3.95 23.91
CA ASP A 40 6.73 -5.37 24.09
C ASP A 40 6.07 -5.96 22.83
N ALA A 41 6.43 -7.19 22.47
CA ALA A 41 6.00 -7.84 21.23
C ALA A 41 4.48 -7.75 20.98
N THR A 42 3.65 -7.96 22.00
CA THR A 42 2.18 -7.88 21.90
C THR A 42 1.68 -6.45 21.61
N ARG A 43 2.35 -5.43 22.14
CA ARG A 43 2.01 -4.01 21.92
C ARG A 43 2.50 -3.55 20.56
N ALA A 44 3.71 -3.93 20.16
CA ALA A 44 4.26 -3.70 18.83
C ALA A 44 3.33 -4.28 17.75
N ASP A 45 2.88 -5.52 17.92
CA ASP A 45 1.93 -6.19 17.03
C ASP A 45 0.63 -5.41 16.83
N LYS A 46 0.04 -4.94 17.94
CA LYS A 46 -1.20 -4.17 17.91
C LYS A 46 -1.00 -2.83 17.20
N HIS A 47 0.15 -2.18 17.44
CA HIS A 47 0.50 -0.92 16.80
C HIS A 47 0.67 -1.08 15.29
N VAL A 48 1.53 -2.01 14.85
CA VAL A 48 1.81 -2.27 13.42
C VAL A 48 0.52 -2.60 12.66
N ARG A 49 -0.35 -3.41 13.26
CA ARG A 49 -1.63 -3.76 12.64
C ARG A 49 -2.57 -2.57 12.52
N GLY A 50 -2.64 -1.73 13.56
CA GLY A 50 -3.42 -0.50 13.53
C GLY A 50 -2.93 0.46 12.44
N LEU A 51 -1.61 0.61 12.36
CA LEU A 51 -0.94 1.44 11.36
C LEU A 51 -1.22 0.96 9.93
N LEU A 52 -1.01 -0.33 9.64
CA LEU A 52 -1.28 -0.93 8.33
C LEU A 52 -2.73 -0.69 7.89
N LYS A 53 -3.69 -0.90 8.81
CA LYS A 53 -5.11 -0.68 8.53
C LYS A 53 -5.41 0.79 8.24
N SER A 54 -4.84 1.71 9.03
CA SER A 54 -5.09 3.15 8.89
C SER A 54 -4.42 3.76 7.67
N ALA A 55 -3.25 3.26 7.28
CA ALA A 55 -2.48 3.78 6.16
C ALA A 55 -2.92 3.20 4.80
N SER A 56 -3.58 2.03 4.80
CA SER A 56 -4.00 1.38 3.55
C SER A 56 -4.98 2.24 2.74
N ASP A 57 -5.96 2.91 3.36
CA ASP A 57 -6.94 3.72 2.62
C ASP A 57 -6.31 4.95 1.97
N PRO A 58 -5.54 5.80 2.68
CA PRO A 58 -4.87 6.94 2.04
C PRO A 58 -3.95 6.51 0.90
N ILE A 59 -3.17 5.44 1.08
CA ILE A 59 -2.26 4.94 0.03
C ILE A 59 -3.06 4.48 -1.19
N ALA A 60 -4.16 3.74 -1.00
CA ALA A 60 -5.01 3.27 -2.09
C ALA A 60 -5.64 4.43 -2.88
N VAL A 61 -6.10 5.48 -2.20
CA VAL A 61 -6.67 6.67 -2.85
C VAL A 61 -5.61 7.42 -3.65
N ILE A 62 -4.41 7.60 -3.10
CA ILE A 62 -3.31 8.26 -3.82
C ILE A 62 -2.95 7.45 -5.08
N LEU A 63 -2.87 6.12 -4.98
CA LEU A 63 -2.59 5.24 -6.12
C LEU A 63 -3.70 5.31 -7.19
N LEU A 64 -4.97 5.43 -6.80
CA LEU A 64 -6.07 5.65 -7.75
C LEU A 64 -5.91 6.96 -8.51
N VAL A 65 -5.64 8.07 -7.81
CA VAL A 65 -5.43 9.37 -8.46
C VAL A 65 -4.20 9.32 -9.36
N ALA A 66 -3.11 8.69 -8.90
CA ALA A 66 -1.90 8.53 -9.67
C ALA A 66 -2.12 7.69 -10.94
N GLY A 67 -2.91 6.61 -10.86
CA GLY A 67 -3.27 5.80 -12.03
C GLY A 67 -4.08 6.59 -13.06
N GLY A 68 -5.02 7.43 -12.61
CA GLY A 68 -5.76 8.33 -13.49
C GLY A 68 -4.84 9.35 -14.18
N LEU A 69 -3.92 9.95 -13.43
CA LEU A 69 -2.93 10.88 -13.98
C LEU A 69 -1.95 10.20 -14.95
N ALA A 70 -1.54 8.95 -14.68
CA ALA A 70 -0.66 8.19 -15.56
C ALA A 70 -1.31 7.93 -16.92
N ILE A 71 -2.60 7.54 -16.92
CA ILE A 71 -3.37 7.36 -18.15
C ILE A 71 -3.53 8.68 -18.91
N LEU A 72 -3.82 9.79 -18.22
CA LEU A 72 -3.86 11.12 -18.83
C LEU A 72 -2.49 11.52 -19.41
N GLY A 73 -1.41 11.11 -18.75
CA GLY A 73 -0.02 11.29 -19.20
C GLY A 73 0.36 10.44 -20.41
N GLY A 74 -0.39 9.37 -20.70
CA GLY A 74 -0.09 8.40 -21.76
C GLY A 74 0.71 7.18 -21.29
N ALA A 75 1.08 7.10 -20.01
CA ALA A 75 1.74 5.95 -19.38
C ALA A 75 0.69 4.90 -18.96
N LEU A 76 0.11 4.22 -19.94
CA LEU A 76 -0.99 3.28 -19.75
C LEU A 76 -0.61 2.11 -18.85
N VAL A 77 0.60 1.56 -18.99
CA VAL A 77 1.03 0.38 -18.23
C VAL A 77 1.24 0.76 -16.77
N SER A 78 1.88 1.90 -16.51
CA SER A 78 1.99 2.47 -15.17
C SER A 78 0.60 2.70 -14.54
N GLY A 79 -0.34 3.26 -15.30
CA GLY A 79 -1.70 3.50 -14.83
C GLY A 79 -2.43 2.23 -14.40
N VAL A 80 -2.36 1.17 -15.22
CA VAL A 80 -2.96 -0.13 -14.89
C VAL A 80 -2.28 -0.75 -13.66
N ALA A 81 -0.95 -0.69 -13.58
CA ALA A 81 -0.20 -1.19 -12.42
C ALA A 81 -0.55 -0.41 -11.13
N ALA A 82 -0.73 0.90 -11.22
CA ALA A 82 -1.18 1.76 -10.12
C ALA A 82 -2.57 1.37 -9.63
N PHE A 83 -3.51 1.09 -10.54
CA PHE A 83 -4.84 0.60 -10.18
C PHE A 83 -4.83 -0.79 -9.54
N LEU A 84 -3.98 -1.70 -10.03
CA LEU A 84 -3.79 -3.01 -9.41
C LEU A 84 -3.25 -2.87 -7.99
N ALA A 85 -2.26 -2.00 -7.77
CA ALA A 85 -1.74 -1.70 -6.45
C ALA A 85 -2.83 -1.08 -5.55
N ALA A 86 -3.60 -0.11 -6.06
CA ALA A 86 -4.68 0.53 -5.32
C ALA A 86 -5.74 -0.48 -4.86
N PHE A 87 -6.17 -1.36 -5.76
CA PHE A 87 -7.10 -2.45 -5.44
C PHE A 87 -6.51 -3.39 -4.38
N GLY A 88 -5.21 -3.67 -4.48
CA GLY A 88 -4.47 -4.41 -3.48
C GLY A 88 -4.50 -3.78 -2.08
N PHE A 89 -4.28 -2.47 -1.98
CA PHE A 89 -4.37 -1.76 -0.71
C PHE A 89 -5.81 -1.70 -0.16
N PHE A 90 -6.83 -1.57 -1.00
CA PHE A 90 -8.23 -1.67 -0.57
C PHE A 90 -8.61 -3.07 -0.06
N THR A 91 -8.20 -4.12 -0.77
CA THR A 91 -8.44 -5.50 -0.35
C THR A 91 -7.67 -5.82 0.93
N ASN A 92 -6.52 -5.19 1.16
CA ASN A 92 -5.80 -5.26 2.42
C ASN A 92 -6.65 -4.78 3.59
N ARG A 93 -7.36 -3.65 3.45
CA ARG A 93 -8.32 -3.20 4.48
C ARG A 93 -9.40 -4.23 4.72
N TRP A 94 -9.96 -4.86 3.69
CA TRP A 94 -11.04 -5.84 3.85
C TRP A 94 -10.56 -7.10 4.54
N THR A 95 -9.39 -7.59 4.13
CA THR A 95 -8.70 -8.70 4.79
C THR A 95 -8.41 -8.35 6.25
N LEU A 96 -8.01 -7.12 6.55
CA LEU A 96 -7.76 -6.63 7.91
C LEU A 96 -9.05 -6.28 8.71
N ALA A 97 -10.18 -5.99 8.04
CA ALA A 97 -11.43 -5.51 8.61
C ALA A 97 -12.45 -6.61 8.92
N ASN A 98 -12.43 -7.73 8.18
CA ASN A 98 -13.25 -8.92 8.49
C ASN A 98 -12.84 -9.62 9.80
N PHE A 99 -11.82 -9.11 10.47
CA PHE A 99 -11.44 -9.48 11.83
C PHE A 99 -12.32 -8.82 12.88
N LYS A 100 -13.56 -9.30 13.03
CA LYS A 100 -14.43 -8.91 14.14
C LYS A 100 -13.79 -9.30 15.49
N ARG A 101 -13.68 -8.32 16.39
CA ARG A 101 -13.57 -8.51 17.85
C ARG A 101 -14.70 -9.46 18.27
N GLY A 102 -14.42 -10.60 18.89
CA GLY A 102 -15.52 -11.36 19.50
C GLY A 102 -15.20 -12.77 19.93
N GLU A 103 -14.93 -13.68 19.00
CA GLU A 103 -15.05 -15.11 19.32
C GLU A 103 -13.67 -15.78 19.39
N THR A 104 -13.22 -16.03 20.62
CA THR A 104 -11.99 -16.73 20.98
C THR A 104 -12.25 -18.22 21.20
N PRO A 105 -11.75 -19.12 20.34
CA PRO A 105 -11.33 -20.45 20.75
C PRO A 105 -9.85 -20.41 21.19
N PRO A 106 -9.43 -21.30 22.11
CA PRO A 106 -8.09 -21.31 22.71
C PRO A 106 -6.89 -21.52 21.73
N ASP A 107 -7.13 -21.96 20.50
CA ASP A 107 -6.11 -22.11 19.42
C ASP A 107 -5.79 -20.81 18.64
N ALA A 108 -6.16 -19.64 19.18
CA ALA A 108 -6.14 -18.37 18.45
C ALA A 108 -4.74 -17.76 18.18
N ASN A 109 -3.67 -18.23 18.84
CA ASN A 109 -2.34 -17.61 18.71
C ASN A 109 -1.63 -17.95 17.40
N GLU A 110 -1.69 -19.20 16.94
CA GLU A 110 -1.10 -19.59 15.65
C GLU A 110 -1.85 -18.96 14.47
N LYS A 111 -3.19 -18.96 14.54
CA LYS A 111 -4.04 -18.32 13.52
C LYS A 111 -3.72 -16.82 13.43
N ARG A 112 -3.54 -16.12 14.55
CA ARG A 112 -3.13 -14.69 14.56
C ARG A 112 -1.75 -14.44 13.96
N LYS A 113 -0.75 -15.31 14.21
CA LYS A 113 0.58 -15.20 13.61
C LYS A 113 0.54 -15.40 12.09
N ALA A 114 -0.19 -16.41 11.61
CA ALA A 114 -0.37 -16.66 10.17
C ALA A 114 -1.09 -15.49 9.49
N GLN A 115 -2.14 -14.97 10.12
CA GLN A 115 -2.91 -13.82 9.63
C GLN A 115 -2.09 -12.52 9.57
N ARG A 116 -1.16 -12.32 10.50
CA ARG A 116 -0.19 -11.21 10.47
C ARG A 116 0.77 -11.32 9.30
N ALA A 117 1.36 -12.50 9.11
CA ALA A 117 2.28 -12.77 8.01
C ALA A 117 1.60 -12.51 6.67
N ILE A 118 0.34 -12.95 6.51
CA ILE A 118 -0.45 -12.73 5.30
C ILE A 118 -0.65 -11.23 5.05
N ALA A 119 -1.14 -10.45 6.02
CA ALA A 119 -1.37 -9.02 5.82
C ALA A 119 -0.08 -8.24 5.51
N VAL A 120 1.01 -8.52 6.23
CA VAL A 120 2.31 -7.88 5.97
C VAL A 120 2.81 -8.27 4.57
N SER A 121 2.79 -9.56 4.23
CA SER A 121 3.23 -10.05 2.91
C SER A 121 2.41 -9.46 1.78
N LEU A 122 1.08 -9.38 1.91
CA LEU A 122 0.19 -8.80 0.91
C LEU A 122 0.47 -7.30 0.73
N THR A 123 0.69 -6.57 1.83
CA THR A 123 1.11 -5.16 1.77
C THR A 123 2.45 -5.00 1.07
N LEU A 124 3.41 -5.89 1.35
CA LEU A 124 4.74 -5.87 0.73
C LEU A 124 4.67 -6.14 -0.77
N VAL A 125 3.84 -7.11 -1.19
CA VAL A 125 3.58 -7.41 -2.60
C VAL A 125 3.01 -6.18 -3.31
N PHE A 126 1.99 -5.54 -2.74
CA PHE A 126 1.39 -4.36 -3.37
C PHE A 126 2.28 -3.12 -3.31
N ALA A 127 3.13 -2.99 -2.29
CA ALA A 127 4.19 -1.98 -2.26
C ALA A 127 5.20 -2.20 -3.40
N LEU A 128 5.55 -3.44 -3.69
CA LEU A 128 6.42 -3.79 -4.81
C LEU A 128 5.75 -3.48 -6.16
N VAL A 129 4.46 -3.80 -6.33
CA VAL A 129 3.69 -3.43 -7.52
C VAL A 129 3.63 -1.91 -7.69
N ALA A 130 3.40 -1.14 -6.61
CA ALA A 130 3.44 0.31 -6.65
C ALA A 130 4.83 0.85 -7.03
N THR A 131 5.89 0.18 -6.59
CA THR A 131 7.28 0.52 -6.95
C THR A 131 7.54 0.31 -8.44
N VAL A 132 7.08 -0.82 -8.99
CA VAL A 132 7.15 -1.08 -10.43
C VAL A 132 6.34 -0.03 -11.20
N ALA A 133 5.13 0.30 -10.76
CA ALA A 133 4.31 1.34 -11.38
C ALA A 133 5.01 2.71 -11.39
N ALA A 134 5.69 3.08 -10.29
CA ALA A 134 6.46 4.31 -10.20
C ALA A 134 7.62 4.35 -11.20
N VAL A 135 8.37 3.24 -11.33
CA VAL A 135 9.45 3.13 -12.32
C VAL A 135 8.90 3.25 -13.74
N LEU A 136 7.77 2.60 -14.04
CA LEU A 136 7.12 2.70 -15.35
C LEU A 136 6.63 4.12 -15.66
N ALA A 137 6.10 4.85 -14.67
CA ALA A 137 5.70 6.25 -14.85
C ALA A 137 6.89 7.14 -15.22
N VAL A 138 8.03 6.97 -14.55
CA VAL A 138 9.27 7.70 -14.86
C VAL A 138 9.72 7.42 -16.29
N LEU A 139 9.59 6.17 -16.74
CA LEU A 139 9.93 5.76 -18.10
C LEU A 139 8.87 6.16 -19.14
N GLY A 140 7.71 6.65 -18.72
CA GLY A 140 6.60 7.03 -19.60
C GLY A 140 5.86 5.83 -20.22
N ILE A 141 5.85 4.69 -19.53
CA ILE A 141 5.29 3.41 -20.01
C ILE A 141 3.95 3.10 -19.32
#